data_AF-A0A9X3ADW0-F1
#
_entry.id   AF-A0A9X3ADW0-F1
#
_cell.length_a   1.000
_cell.length_b   1.000
_cell.length_c   1.000
_cell.angle_alpha   90.00
_cell.angle_beta   90.00
_cell.angle_gamma   90.00
#
_symmetry.space_group_name_H-M   'P 1'
#
loop_
_entity.id
_entity.type
_entity.pdbx_description
1 polymer ?
#
loop_
_entity_poly.entity_id
_entity_poly.type
_entity_poly.pdbx_seq_one_letter_code
_entity_poly.pdbx_strand_id
1 'polypeptide(L)'
;MAVRLDVDALLSAVGSETALLGQELVARVGDVQGERGGVTAVVVDPGFGRADVWVAVVGGELVGECDCSVEGLCAHAVAVALAAPERGVVFTSIPSRSGSDPDQERFLRVAGALGRRKLNRLVAEHAAEDRRFAAALLAAAGLLSAPSAKDIKTARRMVEATAAIPGGSVRWQLHDLVTAGRDMAVELEVLAERPATVELLDVVEEAVVVWSTFLEHLLDSREDFDTDPVTQSFADLHLNLCEACDLPPVELAARLDDLLGRCEPDVCLDIPNAYEDLLGDEPVEGRT
;
A
#
# COMPACT_ATOMS: atom_id res chain seq x y z
N MET A 1 -2.14 5.04 14.81
CA MET A 1 -1.92 5.34 16.25
C MET A 1 -0.78 4.50 16.80
N ALA A 2 0.20 5.10 17.51
CA ALA A 2 1.31 4.37 18.12
C ALA A 2 0.82 3.47 19.27
N VAL A 3 1.19 2.19 19.24
CA VAL A 3 0.79 1.18 20.23
C VAL A 3 1.96 0.91 21.16
N ARG A 4 1.70 0.93 22.47
CA ARG A 4 2.65 0.43 23.47
C ARG A 4 2.43 -1.07 23.66
N LEU A 5 3.48 -1.83 23.44
CA LEU A 5 3.50 -3.26 23.74
C LEU A 5 3.59 -3.48 25.25
N ASP A 6 2.64 -4.23 25.80
CA ASP A 6 2.74 -4.79 27.15
C ASP A 6 3.64 -6.03 27.08
N VAL A 7 4.89 -5.85 27.50
CA VAL A 7 5.92 -6.90 27.47
C VAL A 7 5.52 -8.09 28.35
N ASP A 8 4.89 -7.86 29.49
CA ASP A 8 4.49 -8.93 30.40
C ASP A 8 3.33 -9.75 29.80
N ALA A 9 2.39 -9.08 29.14
CA ALA A 9 1.32 -9.73 28.39
C ALA A 9 1.86 -10.56 27.22
N LEU A 10 2.81 -10.02 26.44
CA LEU A 10 3.47 -10.73 25.33
C LEU A 10 4.14 -12.02 25.82
N LEU A 11 5.00 -11.91 26.84
CA LEU A 11 5.75 -13.05 27.36
C LEU A 11 4.82 -14.12 27.97
N SER A 12 3.69 -13.70 28.54
CA SER A 12 2.66 -14.61 29.05
C SER A 12 1.91 -15.33 27.93
N ALA A 13 1.69 -14.69 26.78
CA ALA A 13 0.93 -15.23 25.67
C ALA A 13 1.68 -16.31 24.87
N VAL A 14 2.99 -16.16 24.68
CA VAL A 14 3.81 -17.07 23.84
C VAL A 14 4.30 -18.33 24.56
N GLY A 15 4.06 -18.42 25.87
CA GLY A 15 4.54 -19.51 26.72
C GLY A 15 6.00 -19.35 27.16
N SER A 16 6.34 -19.97 28.29
CA SER A 16 7.61 -19.73 29.01
C SER A 16 8.87 -20.10 28.22
N GLU A 17 8.82 -21.14 27.38
CA GLU A 17 9.96 -21.56 26.57
C GLU A 17 10.27 -20.55 25.45
N THR A 18 9.25 -20.16 24.68
CA THR A 18 9.37 -19.16 23.61
C THR A 18 9.79 -17.80 24.17
N ALA A 19 9.26 -17.42 25.34
CA ALA A 19 9.62 -16.19 26.04
C ALA A 19 11.11 -16.15 26.40
N LEU A 20 11.64 -17.24 26.99
CA LEU A 20 13.06 -17.33 27.38
C LEU A 20 13.98 -17.28 26.15
N LEU A 21 13.68 -18.06 25.12
CA LEU A 21 14.47 -18.08 23.89
C LEU A 21 14.44 -16.70 23.19
N GLY A 22 13.30 -16.04 23.16
CA GLY A 22 13.17 -14.71 22.59
C GLY A 22 14.01 -13.67 23.33
N GLN A 23 14.04 -13.71 24.66
CA GLN A 23 14.88 -12.84 25.48
C GLN A 23 16.38 -13.07 25.22
N GLU A 24 16.82 -14.32 25.06
CA GLU A 24 18.21 -14.65 24.73
C GLU A 24 18.64 -14.15 23.35
N LEU A 25 17.68 -14.02 22.42
CA LEU A 25 17.92 -13.59 21.04
C LEU A 25 17.92 -12.06 20.85
N VAL A 26 17.44 -11.26 21.82
CA VAL A 26 17.37 -9.78 21.71
C VAL A 26 18.72 -9.16 21.32
N ALA A 27 19.81 -9.62 21.93
CA ALA A 27 21.16 -9.13 21.65
C ALA A 27 21.67 -9.48 20.23
N ARG A 28 20.95 -10.35 19.51
CA ARG A 28 21.28 -10.82 18.16
C ARG A 28 20.32 -10.28 17.10
N VAL A 29 19.41 -9.38 17.47
CA VAL A 29 18.58 -8.61 16.56
C VAL A 29 19.44 -7.55 15.89
N GLY A 30 19.38 -7.48 14.56
CA GLY A 30 20.04 -6.46 13.75
C GLY A 30 19.38 -5.09 13.87
N ASP A 31 19.50 -4.29 12.82
CA ASP A 31 18.80 -3.01 12.75
C ASP A 31 17.29 -3.25 12.65
N VAL A 32 16.55 -2.60 13.55
CA VAL A 32 15.08 -2.65 13.60
C VAL A 32 14.53 -1.48 12.80
N GLN A 33 13.59 -1.75 11.91
CA GLN A 33 12.96 -0.75 11.04
C GLN A 33 11.44 -0.86 11.12
N GLY A 34 10.74 0.27 11.02
CA GLY A 34 9.29 0.26 10.84
C GLY A 34 8.93 -0.11 9.41
N GLU A 35 8.02 -1.06 9.23
CA GLU A 35 7.58 -1.50 7.90
C GLU A 35 6.12 -1.98 7.94
N ARG A 36 5.28 -1.47 7.04
CA ARG A 36 3.85 -1.84 6.89
C ARG A 36 3.10 -1.82 8.22
N GLY A 37 3.31 -0.81 9.04
CA GLY A 37 2.70 -0.65 10.36
C GLY A 37 3.26 -1.55 11.48
N GLY A 38 4.14 -2.50 11.15
CA GLY A 38 4.91 -3.30 12.10
C GLY A 38 6.37 -2.88 12.23
N VAL A 39 7.17 -3.81 12.74
CA VAL A 39 8.63 -3.73 12.78
C VAL A 39 9.24 -4.96 12.15
N THR A 40 10.27 -4.73 11.35
CA THR A 40 11.09 -5.75 10.71
C THR A 40 12.51 -5.72 11.25
N ALA A 41 13.14 -6.89 11.36
CA ALA A 41 14.56 -7.02 11.64
C ALA A 41 15.09 -8.40 11.26
N VAL A 42 16.41 -8.50 11.09
CA VAL A 42 17.09 -9.79 10.94
C VAL A 42 17.55 -10.28 12.32
N VAL A 43 17.24 -11.54 12.65
CA VAL A 43 17.74 -12.20 13.86
C VAL A 43 18.78 -13.24 13.50
N VAL A 44 19.94 -13.21 14.16
CA VAL A 44 20.97 -14.24 14.01
C VAL A 44 20.82 -15.27 15.12
N ASP A 45 20.22 -16.41 14.82
CA ASP A 45 20.03 -17.53 15.76
C ASP A 45 21.10 -18.62 15.54
N PRO A 46 21.86 -19.03 16.57
CA PRO A 46 22.77 -20.16 16.48
C PRO A 46 22.14 -21.48 16.00
N GLY A 47 20.85 -21.70 16.28
CA GLY A 47 20.12 -22.92 15.90
C GLY A 47 19.61 -22.92 14.47
N PHE A 48 19.19 -21.75 13.97
CA PHE A 48 18.53 -21.60 12.66
C PHE A 48 19.39 -20.89 11.60
N GLY A 49 20.30 -20.00 12.00
CA GLY A 49 21.10 -19.15 11.13
C GLY A 49 20.60 -17.71 11.12
N ARG A 50 20.14 -17.23 9.96
CA ARG A 50 19.54 -15.88 9.82
C ARG A 50 18.05 -16.06 9.56
N ALA A 51 17.21 -15.38 10.33
CA ALA A 51 15.79 -15.29 10.09
C ALA A 51 15.42 -13.83 9.79
N ASP A 52 14.75 -13.60 8.67
CA ASP A 52 14.03 -12.35 8.46
C ASP A 52 12.70 -12.44 9.22
N VAL A 53 12.39 -11.38 9.97
CA VAL A 53 11.29 -11.37 10.93
C VAL A 53 10.54 -10.07 10.81
N TRP A 54 9.23 -10.16 10.70
CA TRP A 54 8.31 -9.03 10.77
C TRP A 54 7.29 -9.26 11.88
N VAL A 55 6.97 -8.23 12.64
CA VAL A 55 6.02 -8.28 13.76
C VAL A 55 5.14 -7.04 13.73
N ALA A 56 3.82 -7.20 13.84
CA ALA A 56 2.87 -6.09 13.89
C ALA A 56 1.73 -6.32 14.86
N VAL A 57 1.00 -5.26 15.17
CA VAL A 57 -0.26 -5.33 15.91
C VAL A 57 -1.40 -5.23 14.90
N VAL A 58 -2.15 -6.32 14.70
CA VAL A 58 -3.26 -6.40 13.76
C VAL A 58 -4.53 -6.71 14.54
N GLY A 59 -5.54 -5.84 14.45
CA GLY A 59 -6.81 -6.04 15.17
C GLY A 59 -6.67 -6.11 16.70
N GLY A 60 -5.62 -5.50 17.26
CA GLY A 60 -5.30 -5.55 18.70
C GLY A 60 -4.49 -6.77 19.14
N GLU A 61 -4.12 -7.67 18.22
CA GLU A 61 -3.29 -8.85 18.50
C GLU A 61 -1.90 -8.70 17.87
N LEU A 62 -0.87 -9.16 18.58
CA LEU A 62 0.48 -9.20 18.03
C LEU A 62 0.61 -10.41 17.11
N VAL A 63 0.90 -10.16 15.83
CA VAL A 63 1.16 -11.18 14.82
C VAL A 63 2.62 -11.10 14.37
N GLY A 64 3.16 -12.22 13.92
CA GLY A 64 4.55 -12.29 13.45
C GLY A 64 4.69 -13.20 12.25
N GLU A 65 5.54 -12.78 11.32
CA GLU A 65 6.00 -13.56 10.19
C GLU A 65 7.49 -13.82 10.37
N CYS A 66 7.90 -15.08 10.22
CA CYS A 66 9.29 -15.49 10.39
C CYS A 66 9.62 -16.68 9.49
N ASP A 67 10.83 -16.69 8.93
CA ASP A 67 11.34 -17.80 8.12
C ASP A 67 11.47 -19.14 8.89
N CYS A 68 11.38 -19.14 10.22
CA CYS A 68 11.70 -20.31 11.04
C CYS A 68 10.62 -21.42 11.04
N SER A 69 9.65 -21.38 10.14
CA SER A 69 8.61 -22.40 9.90
C SER A 69 7.68 -22.72 11.09
N VAL A 70 7.75 -21.94 12.16
CA VAL A 70 6.88 -22.05 13.33
C VAL A 70 5.63 -21.20 13.10
N GLU A 71 4.44 -21.77 13.28
CA GLU A 71 3.19 -21.02 13.21
C GLU A 71 3.01 -20.15 14.46
N GLY A 72 2.56 -18.90 14.27
CA GLY A 72 2.39 -17.92 15.32
C GLY A 72 3.69 -17.21 15.75
N LEU A 73 3.68 -16.62 16.94
CA LEU A 73 4.82 -15.87 17.47
C LEU A 73 5.94 -16.81 17.93
N CYS A 74 6.98 -16.93 17.10
CA CYS A 74 8.20 -17.66 17.44
C CYS A 74 9.15 -16.84 18.34
N ALA A 75 10.21 -17.48 18.84
CA ALA A 75 11.23 -16.80 19.65
C ALA A 75 11.89 -15.62 18.91
N HIS A 76 12.07 -15.70 17.59
CA HIS A 76 12.61 -14.59 16.80
C HIS A 76 11.65 -13.39 16.76
N ALA A 77 10.35 -13.62 16.57
CA ALA A 77 9.32 -12.58 16.62
C ALA A 77 9.28 -11.90 18.00
N VAL A 78 9.37 -12.69 19.07
CA VAL A 78 9.50 -12.15 20.44
C VAL A 78 10.75 -11.29 20.58
N ALA A 79 11.90 -11.74 20.08
CA ALA A 79 13.15 -10.99 20.16
C ALA A 79 13.05 -9.62 19.46
N VAL A 80 12.46 -9.57 18.26
CA VAL A 80 12.24 -8.32 17.52
C VAL A 80 11.26 -7.40 18.24
N ALA A 81 10.16 -7.96 18.77
CA ALA A 81 9.17 -7.19 19.52
C ALA A 81 9.75 -6.53 20.78
N LEU A 82 10.67 -7.23 21.47
CA LEU A 82 11.38 -6.70 22.63
C LEU A 82 12.45 -5.67 22.25
N ALA A 83 13.15 -5.86 21.13
CA ALA A 83 14.22 -4.96 20.69
C ALA A 83 13.69 -3.61 20.16
N ALA A 84 12.52 -3.59 19.52
CA ALA A 84 11.93 -2.40 18.92
C ALA A 84 11.83 -1.19 19.87
N PRO A 85 11.23 -1.29 21.09
CA PRO A 85 11.15 -0.15 22.00
C PRO A 85 12.52 0.33 22.50
N GLU A 86 13.49 -0.56 22.69
CA GLU A 86 14.86 -0.19 23.07
C GLU A 86 15.58 0.60 21.98
N ARG A 87 15.17 0.42 20.72
CA ARG A 87 15.70 1.14 19.55
C ARG A 87 14.84 2.34 19.14
N GLY A 88 13.83 2.69 19.94
CA GLY A 88 12.96 3.84 19.70
C GLY A 88 12.01 3.69 18.52
N VAL A 89 11.80 2.46 18.02
CA VAL A 89 10.86 2.19 16.95
C VAL A 89 9.50 1.85 17.57
N VAL A 90 8.45 2.52 17.09
CA VAL A 90 7.08 2.36 17.60
C VAL A 90 6.27 1.47 16.67
N PHE A 91 5.42 0.64 17.27
CA PHE A 91 4.41 -0.11 16.53
C PHE A 91 3.24 0.80 16.21
N THR A 92 2.61 0.60 15.05
CA THR A 92 1.32 1.21 14.72
C THR A 92 0.29 0.11 14.55
N SER A 93 -0.89 0.25 15.17
CA SER A 93 -1.94 -0.74 14.95
C SER A 93 -2.39 -0.69 13.49
N ILE A 94 -2.41 -1.85 12.83
CA ILE A 94 -3.04 -2.01 11.54
C ILE A 94 -4.45 -2.53 11.81
N PRO A 95 -5.50 -1.95 11.22
CA PRO A 95 -6.83 -2.54 11.28
C PRO A 95 -6.76 -3.95 10.70
N SER A 96 -7.36 -4.92 11.39
CA SER A 96 -7.49 -6.27 10.87
C SER A 96 -8.37 -6.21 9.61
N ARG A 97 -7.76 -6.23 8.43
CA ARG A 97 -8.44 -6.68 7.21
C ARG A 97 -8.72 -8.17 7.40
N SER A 98 -9.78 -8.47 8.13
CA SER A 98 -10.19 -9.83 8.43
C SER A 98 -10.62 -10.50 7.11
N GLY A 99 -9.74 -11.37 6.62
CA GLY A 99 -9.93 -12.16 5.42
C GLY A 99 -8.64 -12.17 4.61
N SER A 100 -7.75 -13.11 4.91
CA SER A 100 -6.78 -13.55 3.92
C SER A 100 -7.55 -13.88 2.65
N ASP A 101 -7.20 -13.23 1.53
CA ASP A 101 -7.78 -13.54 0.24
C ASP A 101 -7.53 -15.04 -0.03
N PRO A 102 -8.59 -15.87 -0.15
CA PRO A 102 -8.45 -17.31 -0.36
C PRO A 102 -7.55 -17.65 -1.56
N ASP A 103 -7.52 -16.78 -2.56
CA ASP A 103 -6.65 -16.93 -3.72
C ASP A 103 -5.18 -16.61 -3.37
N GLN A 104 -4.92 -15.57 -2.58
CA GLN A 104 -3.57 -15.28 -2.08
C GLN A 104 -3.00 -16.47 -1.28
N GLU A 105 -3.77 -17.00 -0.34
CA GLU A 105 -3.41 -18.18 0.45
C GLU A 105 -3.12 -19.41 -0.42
N ARG A 106 -3.96 -19.62 -1.44
CA ARG A 106 -3.77 -20.69 -2.42
C ARG A 106 -2.48 -20.49 -3.22
N PHE A 107 -2.19 -19.28 -3.67
CA PHE A 107 -0.97 -19.00 -4.44
C PHE A 107 0.29 -19.07 -3.59
N LEU A 108 0.25 -18.67 -2.31
CA LEU A 108 1.36 -18.85 -1.37
C LEU A 108 1.70 -20.34 -1.16
N ARG A 109 0.68 -21.19 -0.98
CA ARG A 109 0.88 -22.65 -0.91
C ARG A 109 1.51 -23.21 -2.18
N VAL A 110 1.06 -22.76 -3.36
CA VAL A 110 1.64 -23.17 -4.65
C VAL A 110 3.09 -22.69 -4.78
N ALA A 111 3.37 -21.43 -4.44
CA ALA A 111 4.72 -20.86 -4.48
C ALA A 111 5.68 -21.61 -3.55
N GLY A 112 5.24 -21.95 -2.33
CA GLY A 112 6.03 -22.74 -1.38
C GLY A 112 6.34 -24.16 -1.86
N ALA A 113 5.50 -24.75 -2.72
CA ALA A 113 5.75 -26.05 -3.34
C ALA A 113 6.74 -25.98 -4.53
N LEU A 114 7.06 -24.79 -5.04
CA LEU A 114 8.00 -24.61 -6.15
C LEU A 114 9.44 -24.49 -5.64
N GLY A 115 10.36 -25.19 -6.28
CA GLY A 115 11.79 -24.96 -6.04
C GLY A 115 12.20 -23.55 -6.48
N ARG A 116 13.08 -22.89 -5.69
CA ARG A 116 13.55 -21.50 -5.89
C ARG A 116 13.88 -21.14 -7.34
N ARG A 117 14.58 -22.01 -8.08
CA ARG A 117 14.93 -21.74 -9.49
C ARG A 117 13.71 -21.61 -10.40
N LYS A 118 12.67 -22.42 -10.17
CA LYS A 118 11.43 -22.38 -10.96
C LYS A 118 10.60 -21.15 -10.58
N LEU A 119 10.53 -20.81 -9.29
CA LEU A 119 9.86 -19.60 -8.82
C LEU A 119 10.51 -18.34 -9.40
N ASN A 120 11.83 -18.20 -9.28
CA ASN A 120 12.57 -17.05 -9.82
C ASN A 120 12.38 -16.88 -11.34
N ARG A 121 12.29 -18.00 -12.07
CA ARG A 121 12.05 -17.97 -13.51
C ARG A 121 10.64 -17.46 -13.82
N LEU A 122 9.61 -17.95 -13.13
CA LEU A 122 8.23 -17.50 -13.33
C LEU A 122 8.09 -16.00 -13.01
N VAL A 123 8.68 -15.56 -11.90
CA VAL A 123 8.71 -14.13 -11.52
C VAL A 123 9.39 -13.29 -12.59
N ALA A 124 10.55 -13.73 -13.10
CA ALA A 124 11.26 -13.00 -14.15
C ALA A 124 10.53 -12.99 -15.50
N GLU A 125 9.89 -14.11 -15.87
CA GLU A 125 9.06 -14.20 -17.08
C GLU A 125 7.85 -13.25 -16.98
N HIS A 126 7.16 -13.24 -15.84
CA HIS A 126 6.01 -12.35 -15.63
C HIS A 126 6.43 -10.87 -15.60
N ALA A 127 7.54 -10.53 -14.93
CA ALA A 127 8.08 -9.17 -14.93
C ALA A 127 8.55 -8.70 -16.32
N ALA A 128 8.84 -9.59 -17.26
CA ALA A 128 9.13 -9.21 -18.63
C ALA A 128 7.88 -8.83 -19.43
N GLU A 129 6.70 -9.31 -19.02
CA GLU A 129 5.42 -9.11 -19.70
C GLU A 129 4.58 -7.99 -19.07
N ASP A 130 4.70 -7.81 -17.75
CA ASP A 130 3.94 -6.82 -16.98
C ASP A 130 4.87 -5.75 -16.39
N ARG A 131 4.72 -4.51 -16.89
CA ARG A 131 5.52 -3.35 -16.47
C ARG A 131 5.27 -2.93 -15.03
N ARG A 132 4.03 -3.05 -14.54
CA ARG A 132 3.68 -2.69 -13.16
C ARG A 132 4.26 -3.72 -12.20
N PHE A 133 4.10 -5.00 -12.51
CA PHE A 133 4.74 -6.06 -11.72
C PHE A 133 6.28 -5.93 -11.71
N ALA A 134 6.89 -5.56 -12.84
CA ALA A 134 8.31 -5.29 -12.91
C ALA A 134 8.73 -4.14 -11.97
N ALA A 135 7.97 -3.04 -11.96
CA ALA A 135 8.23 -1.91 -11.08
C ALA A 135 8.06 -2.30 -9.61
N ALA A 136 6.98 -3.00 -9.25
CA ALA A 136 6.73 -3.53 -7.91
C ALA A 136 7.87 -4.46 -7.43
N LEU A 137 8.34 -5.36 -8.30
CA LEU A 137 9.45 -6.26 -8.00
C LEU A 137 10.76 -5.51 -7.74
N LEU A 138 11.07 -4.49 -8.55
CA LEU A 138 12.26 -3.66 -8.37
C LEU A 138 12.16 -2.80 -7.11
N ALA A 139 10.98 -2.28 -6.78
CA ALA A 139 10.71 -1.54 -5.55
C ALA A 139 10.91 -2.42 -4.31
N ALA A 140 10.31 -3.62 -4.31
CA ALA A 140 10.48 -4.61 -3.24
C ALA A 140 11.94 -5.05 -3.05
N ALA A 141 12.74 -5.03 -4.13
CA ALA A 141 14.18 -5.28 -4.07
C ALA A 141 15.02 -4.06 -3.63
N GLY A 142 14.40 -2.90 -3.34
CA GLY A 142 15.08 -1.66 -2.98
C GLY A 142 15.87 -1.03 -4.14
N LEU A 143 15.54 -1.37 -5.39
CA LEU A 143 16.26 -0.94 -6.59
C LEU A 143 15.64 0.28 -7.27
N LEU A 144 14.46 0.72 -6.83
CA LEU A 144 13.86 1.98 -7.28
C LEU A 144 14.10 3.08 -6.26
N SER A 145 14.48 4.25 -6.77
CA SER A 145 14.47 5.50 -6.01
C SER A 145 13.14 6.23 -6.22
N ALA A 146 12.83 7.17 -5.33
CA ALA A 146 11.68 8.05 -5.47
C ALA A 146 11.64 8.70 -6.88
N PRO A 147 10.46 9.03 -7.42
CA PRO A 147 10.32 9.73 -8.69
C PRO A 147 11.21 10.97 -8.75
N SER A 148 11.97 11.12 -9.85
CA SER A 148 12.74 12.34 -10.05
C SER A 148 11.82 13.50 -10.44
N ALA A 149 12.28 14.75 -10.29
CA ALA A 149 11.55 15.93 -10.77
C ALA A 149 11.20 15.85 -12.28
N LYS A 150 12.00 15.14 -13.07
CA LYS A 150 11.71 14.89 -14.49
C LYS A 150 10.56 13.88 -14.67
N ASP A 151 10.49 12.87 -13.82
CA ASP A 151 9.40 11.88 -13.82
C ASP A 151 8.09 12.56 -13.46
N ILE A 152 8.06 13.33 -12.37
CA ILE A 152 6.90 14.15 -11.95
C ILE A 152 6.45 15.09 -13.07
N LYS A 153 7.38 15.83 -13.69
CA LYS A 153 7.07 16.72 -14.83
C LYS A 153 6.53 15.95 -16.04
N THR A 154 6.91 14.69 -16.22
CA THR A 154 6.42 13.87 -17.33
C THR A 154 5.02 13.35 -17.03
N ALA A 155 4.78 12.88 -15.81
CA ALA A 155 3.45 12.48 -15.36
C ALA A 155 2.44 13.64 -15.43
N ARG A 156 2.80 14.83 -14.91
CA ARG A 156 1.94 16.02 -15.00
C ARG A 156 1.59 16.39 -16.45
N ARG A 157 2.57 16.36 -17.37
CA ARG A 157 2.32 16.63 -18.80
C ARG A 157 1.38 15.61 -19.43
N MET A 158 1.42 14.35 -18.99
CA MET A 158 0.49 13.33 -19.43
C MET A 158 -0.93 13.64 -18.94
N VAL A 159 -1.08 13.98 -17.65
CA VAL A 159 -2.38 14.40 -17.08
C VAL A 159 -2.94 15.63 -17.81
N GLU A 160 -2.11 16.65 -18.05
CA GLU A 160 -2.48 17.85 -18.83
C GLU A 160 -2.90 17.51 -20.26
N ALA A 161 -2.19 16.58 -20.92
CA ALA A 161 -2.54 16.15 -22.28
C ALA A 161 -3.86 15.38 -22.32
N THR A 162 -4.13 14.53 -21.32
CA THR A 162 -5.40 13.84 -21.15
C THR A 162 -6.53 14.84 -20.93
N ALA A 163 -6.33 15.82 -20.04
CA ALA A 163 -7.31 16.88 -19.76
C ALA A 163 -7.70 17.70 -21.01
N ALA A 164 -6.81 17.79 -22.00
CA ALA A 164 -7.05 18.53 -23.24
C ALA A 164 -7.90 17.77 -24.27
N ILE A 165 -8.29 16.52 -24.01
CA ILE A 165 -9.14 15.74 -24.92
C ILE A 165 -10.53 16.39 -24.98
N PRO A 166 -11.03 16.81 -26.17
CA PRO A 166 -12.29 17.54 -26.27
C PRO A 166 -13.49 16.69 -25.85
N GLY A 167 -14.13 17.08 -24.76
CA GLY A 167 -15.28 16.38 -24.19
C GLY A 167 -16.62 16.43 -24.95
N GLY A 168 -16.67 17.02 -26.15
CA GLY A 168 -17.97 17.39 -26.73
C GLY A 168 -18.09 17.64 -28.23
N SER A 169 -17.12 17.27 -29.08
CA SER A 169 -17.32 17.44 -30.53
C SER A 169 -17.99 16.23 -31.17
N VAL A 170 -19.29 16.38 -31.46
CA VAL A 170 -20.16 15.68 -32.43
C VAL A 170 -19.51 14.54 -33.21
N ARG A 171 -19.24 13.38 -32.58
CA ARG A 171 -20.09 12.19 -32.78
C ARG A 171 -19.65 10.94 -32.02
N TRP A 172 -18.37 10.63 -31.77
CA TRP A 172 -17.97 9.36 -31.12
C TRP A 172 -16.54 9.39 -30.56
N GLN A 173 -16.31 9.97 -29.39
CA GLN A 173 -14.99 9.98 -28.69
C GLN A 173 -15.06 9.55 -27.20
N LEU A 174 -16.21 9.07 -26.72
CA LEU A 174 -16.36 8.62 -25.32
C LEU A 174 -15.43 7.44 -24.99
N HIS A 175 -15.24 6.52 -25.95
CA HIS A 175 -14.24 5.45 -25.83
C HIS A 175 -12.82 6.00 -25.66
N ASP A 176 -12.50 7.13 -26.30
CA ASP A 176 -11.19 7.77 -26.18
C ASP A 176 -11.00 8.36 -24.77
N LEU A 177 -12.08 8.88 -24.15
CA LEU A 177 -12.04 9.35 -22.75
C LEU A 177 -11.77 8.19 -21.78
N VAL A 178 -12.49 7.07 -21.93
CA VAL A 178 -12.28 5.87 -21.10
C VAL A 178 -10.89 5.28 -21.31
N THR A 179 -10.43 5.22 -22.56
CA THR A 179 -9.10 4.73 -22.91
C THR A 179 -8.02 5.63 -22.34
N ALA A 180 -8.15 6.96 -22.48
CA ALA A 180 -7.19 7.90 -21.92
C ALA A 180 -7.17 7.88 -20.39
N GLY A 181 -8.33 7.71 -19.74
CA GLY A 181 -8.41 7.51 -18.29
C GLY A 181 -7.68 6.24 -17.85
N ARG A 182 -7.91 5.12 -18.54
CA ARG A 182 -7.22 3.84 -18.27
C ARG A 182 -5.70 3.96 -18.49
N ASP A 183 -5.27 4.53 -19.61
CA ASP A 183 -3.85 4.69 -19.93
C ASP A 183 -3.16 5.60 -18.90
N MET A 184 -3.82 6.68 -18.48
CA MET A 184 -3.36 7.57 -17.42
C MET A 184 -3.22 6.83 -16.09
N ALA A 185 -4.22 6.04 -15.68
CA ALA A 185 -4.18 5.24 -14.46
C ALA A 185 -3.01 4.24 -14.48
N VAL A 186 -2.84 3.48 -15.56
CA VAL A 186 -1.75 2.49 -15.71
C VAL A 186 -0.37 3.12 -15.56
N GLU A 187 -0.13 4.26 -16.19
CA GLU A 187 1.18 4.93 -16.11
C GLU A 187 1.45 5.50 -14.70
N LEU A 188 0.42 6.01 -14.02
CA LEU A 188 0.55 6.50 -12.65
C LEU A 188 0.72 5.35 -11.64
N GLU A 189 0.04 4.22 -11.82
CA GLU A 189 0.22 3.01 -11.01
C GLU A 189 1.66 2.50 -11.10
N VAL A 190 2.24 2.43 -12.30
CA VAL A 190 3.65 2.04 -12.50
C VAL A 190 4.60 3.01 -11.77
N LEU A 191 4.29 4.31 -11.79
CA LEU A 191 5.11 5.32 -11.11
C LEU A 191 4.99 5.23 -9.58
N ALA A 192 3.81 4.89 -9.07
CA ALA A 192 3.52 4.76 -7.64
C ALA A 192 4.09 3.49 -6.99
N GLU A 193 4.58 2.53 -7.78
CA GLU A 193 5.42 1.45 -7.23
C GLU A 193 6.75 1.97 -6.67
N ARG A 194 7.18 3.19 -7.03
CA ARG A 194 8.37 3.84 -6.45
C ARG A 194 8.08 4.39 -5.05
N PRO A 195 9.10 4.63 -4.21
CA PRO A 195 8.91 5.31 -2.92
C PRO A 195 8.06 6.58 -3.06
N ALA A 196 7.01 6.68 -2.24
CA ALA A 196 6.01 7.72 -2.33
C ALA A 196 6.59 9.12 -2.05
N THR A 197 6.00 10.11 -2.69
CA THR A 197 6.35 11.54 -2.56
C THR A 197 5.09 12.38 -2.64
N VAL A 198 5.02 13.47 -1.89
CA VAL A 198 3.89 14.41 -1.94
C VAL A 198 3.68 14.96 -3.34
N GLU A 199 4.75 15.18 -4.11
CA GLU A 199 4.65 15.66 -5.49
C GLU A 199 4.01 14.66 -6.44
N LEU A 200 4.10 13.35 -6.15
CA LEU A 200 3.39 12.32 -6.91
C LEU A 200 1.91 12.29 -6.50
N LEU A 201 1.62 12.42 -5.21
CA LEU A 201 0.25 12.55 -4.70
C LEU A 201 -0.47 13.74 -5.37
N ASP A 202 0.18 14.90 -5.45
CA ASP A 202 -0.36 16.08 -6.14
C ASP A 202 -0.75 15.77 -7.60
N VAL A 203 0.09 15.02 -8.33
CA VAL A 203 -0.19 14.64 -9.72
C VAL A 203 -1.36 13.63 -9.81
N VAL A 204 -1.49 12.74 -8.83
CA VAL A 204 -2.63 11.81 -8.76
C VAL A 204 -3.92 12.55 -8.46
N GLU A 205 -3.92 13.52 -7.56
CA GLU A 205 -5.08 14.39 -7.30
C GLU A 205 -5.47 15.21 -8.54
N GLU A 206 -4.48 15.75 -9.28
CA GLU A 206 -4.73 16.38 -10.58
C GLU A 206 -5.40 15.39 -11.56
N ALA A 207 -4.95 14.13 -11.60
CA ALA A 207 -5.51 13.09 -12.46
C ALA A 207 -6.93 12.66 -12.04
N VAL A 208 -7.22 12.60 -10.75
CA VAL A 208 -8.57 12.33 -10.21
C VAL A 208 -9.57 13.38 -10.70
N VAL A 209 -9.21 14.67 -10.65
CA VAL A 209 -10.06 15.76 -11.14
C VAL A 209 -10.30 15.67 -12.66
N VAL A 210 -9.27 15.29 -13.42
CA VAL A 210 -9.43 15.06 -14.87
C VAL A 210 -10.39 13.89 -15.12
N TRP A 211 -10.25 12.80 -14.36
CA TRP A 211 -11.14 11.65 -14.48
C TRP A 211 -12.58 11.98 -14.09
N SER A 212 -12.81 12.75 -13.03
CA SER A 212 -14.17 13.18 -12.64
C SER A 212 -14.84 14.00 -13.74
N THR A 213 -14.07 14.85 -14.42
CA THR A 213 -14.57 15.62 -15.58
C THR A 213 -14.98 14.69 -16.73
N PHE A 214 -14.22 13.64 -17.01
CA PHE A 214 -14.57 12.67 -18.05
C PHE A 214 -15.82 11.87 -17.69
N LEU A 215 -15.93 11.46 -16.43
CA LEU A 215 -17.08 10.71 -15.97
C LEU A 215 -18.38 11.53 -16.06
N GLU A 216 -18.35 12.86 -15.92
CA GLU A 216 -19.50 13.74 -16.20
C GLU A 216 -19.98 13.58 -17.64
N HIS A 217 -19.05 13.58 -18.59
CA HIS A 217 -19.37 13.40 -20.02
C HIS A 217 -19.83 11.98 -20.36
N LEU A 218 -19.51 11.01 -19.50
CA LEU A 218 -19.92 9.61 -19.63
C LEU A 218 -21.24 9.31 -18.91
N LEU A 219 -21.83 10.24 -18.14
CA LEU A 219 -23.04 10.01 -17.33
C LEU A 219 -24.17 9.38 -18.14
N ASP A 220 -24.47 9.95 -19.30
CA ASP A 220 -25.55 9.48 -20.19
C ASP A 220 -25.21 8.18 -20.94
N SER A 221 -23.99 7.63 -20.76
CA SER A 221 -23.49 6.44 -21.46
C SER A 221 -22.79 5.45 -20.51
N ARG A 222 -22.99 5.55 -19.18
CA ARG A 222 -22.36 4.65 -18.20
C ARG A 222 -22.75 3.18 -18.40
N GLU A 223 -23.94 2.90 -18.92
CA GLU A 223 -24.36 1.53 -19.23
C GLU A 223 -23.53 0.89 -20.37
N ASP A 224 -22.93 1.72 -21.24
CA ASP A 224 -22.14 1.27 -22.39
C ASP A 224 -20.63 1.16 -22.08
N PHE A 225 -20.16 1.77 -20.99
CA PHE A 225 -18.75 1.80 -20.61
C PHE A 225 -18.58 1.41 -19.15
N ASP A 226 -17.87 0.31 -18.92
CA ASP A 226 -17.44 -0.08 -17.58
C ASP A 226 -16.31 0.86 -17.10
N THR A 227 -16.70 1.92 -16.38
CA THR A 227 -15.81 2.93 -15.82
C THR A 227 -15.30 2.59 -14.43
N ASP A 228 -15.97 1.66 -13.75
CA ASP A 228 -15.72 1.35 -12.34
C ASP A 228 -14.28 0.88 -12.08
N PRO A 229 -13.66 0.03 -12.93
CA PRO A 229 -12.25 -0.35 -12.73
C PRO A 229 -11.29 0.83 -12.80
N VAL A 230 -11.55 1.81 -13.68
CA VAL A 230 -10.67 2.99 -13.82
C VAL A 230 -10.85 3.93 -12.62
N THR A 231 -12.11 4.15 -12.21
CA THR A 231 -12.47 4.87 -10.99
C THR A 231 -11.80 4.25 -9.76
N GLN A 232 -11.88 2.92 -9.61
CA GLN A 232 -11.25 2.21 -8.50
C GLN A 232 -9.72 2.33 -8.53
N SER A 233 -9.08 2.23 -9.71
CA SER A 233 -7.63 2.45 -9.84
C SER A 233 -7.19 3.81 -9.30
N PHE A 234 -7.91 4.89 -9.61
CA PHE A 234 -7.57 6.22 -9.07
C PHE A 234 -7.81 6.32 -7.57
N ALA A 235 -8.90 5.74 -7.05
CA ALA A 235 -9.20 5.73 -5.62
C ALA A 235 -8.13 4.96 -4.83
N ASP A 236 -7.76 3.77 -5.28
CA ASP A 236 -6.73 2.93 -4.68
C ASP A 236 -5.36 3.63 -4.73
N LEU A 237 -5.03 4.24 -5.87
CA LEU A 237 -3.77 4.97 -6.04
C LEU A 237 -3.65 6.15 -5.06
N HIS A 238 -4.71 6.95 -4.95
CA HIS A 238 -4.74 8.08 -4.03
C HIS A 238 -4.64 7.60 -2.57
N LEU A 239 -5.39 6.58 -2.19
CA LEU A 239 -5.36 6.01 -0.84
C LEU A 239 -3.97 5.48 -0.49
N ASN A 240 -3.40 4.63 -1.33
CA ASN A 240 -2.08 4.04 -1.11
C ASN A 240 -0.98 5.11 -1.00
N LEU A 241 -1.06 6.19 -1.79
CA LEU A 241 -0.10 7.29 -1.69
C LEU A 241 -0.29 8.12 -0.42
N CYS A 242 -1.53 8.35 0.02
CA CYS A 242 -1.80 9.01 1.30
C CYS A 242 -1.24 8.19 2.47
N GLU A 243 -1.47 6.88 2.47
CA GLU A 243 -0.91 5.94 3.46
C GLU A 243 0.63 5.98 3.44
N ALA A 244 1.24 5.87 2.25
CA ALA A 244 2.69 5.80 2.11
C ALA A 244 3.41 7.14 2.39
N CYS A 245 2.72 8.27 2.22
CA CYS A 245 3.25 9.59 2.58
C CYS A 245 3.12 9.89 4.09
N ASP A 246 2.39 9.07 4.85
CA ASP A 246 2.16 9.24 6.29
C ASP A 246 1.67 10.67 6.65
N LEU A 247 0.69 11.16 5.89
CA LEU A 247 0.15 12.51 6.09
C LEU A 247 -0.60 12.61 7.42
N PRO A 248 -0.47 13.74 8.16
CA PRO A 248 -1.28 13.99 9.35
C PRO A 248 -2.79 13.96 9.01
N PRO A 249 -3.66 13.40 9.87
CA PRO A 249 -5.09 13.28 9.59
C PRO A 249 -5.78 14.61 9.23
N VAL A 250 -5.41 15.71 9.89
CA VAL A 250 -5.95 17.06 9.60
C VAL A 250 -5.54 17.54 8.21
N GLU A 251 -4.31 17.25 7.79
CA GLU A 251 -3.83 17.61 6.45
C GLU A 251 -4.54 16.76 5.39
N LEU A 252 -4.68 15.45 5.64
CA LEU A 252 -5.42 14.56 4.76
C LEU A 252 -6.88 15.00 4.62
N ALA A 253 -7.58 15.33 5.72
CA ALA A 253 -8.94 15.84 5.68
C ALA A 253 -9.06 17.10 4.81
N ALA A 254 -8.17 18.07 5.00
CA ALA A 254 -8.16 19.30 4.20
C ALA A 254 -7.87 19.06 2.71
N ARG A 255 -7.00 18.11 2.38
CA ARG A 255 -6.72 17.72 0.99
C ARG A 255 -7.92 17.02 0.35
N LEU A 256 -8.58 16.14 1.10
CA LEU A 256 -9.80 15.46 0.64
C LEU A 256 -10.92 16.47 0.39
N ASP A 257 -11.12 17.45 1.27
CA ASP A 257 -12.09 18.52 1.07
C ASP A 257 -11.79 19.36 -0.19
N ASP A 258 -10.52 19.76 -0.40
CA ASP A 258 -10.12 20.47 -1.62
C ASP A 258 -10.35 19.63 -2.88
N LEU A 259 -9.95 18.34 -2.84
CA LEU A 259 -10.10 17.42 -3.96
C LEU A 259 -11.57 17.20 -4.31
N LEU A 260 -12.41 16.93 -3.31
CA LEU A 260 -13.86 16.76 -3.46
C LEU A 260 -14.50 18.03 -4.03
N GLY A 261 -14.10 19.21 -3.52
CA GLY A 261 -14.59 20.50 -4.01
C GLY A 261 -14.19 20.82 -5.46
N ARG A 262 -13.18 20.15 -6.00
CA ARG A 262 -12.71 20.28 -7.40
C ARG A 262 -13.26 19.20 -8.32
N CYS A 263 -13.85 18.14 -7.77
CA CYS A 263 -14.47 17.06 -8.52
C CYS A 263 -15.94 17.36 -8.84
N GLU A 264 -16.47 16.66 -9.83
CA GLU A 264 -17.90 16.77 -10.19
C GLU A 264 -18.77 16.07 -9.12
N PRO A 265 -19.78 16.76 -8.52
CA PRO A 265 -20.45 16.31 -7.30
C PRO A 265 -21.17 14.96 -7.39
N ASP A 266 -21.76 14.63 -8.54
CA ASP A 266 -22.54 13.39 -8.76
C ASP A 266 -21.68 12.21 -9.24
N VAL A 267 -20.37 12.43 -9.29
CA VAL A 267 -19.43 11.63 -10.08
C VAL A 267 -18.11 11.40 -9.35
N CYS A 268 -17.88 12.09 -8.24
CA CYS A 268 -16.67 11.93 -7.48
C CYS A 268 -16.52 10.49 -7.00
N LEU A 269 -15.26 10.04 -6.93
CA LEU A 269 -14.85 8.80 -6.32
C LEU A 269 -15.54 8.65 -4.94
N ASP A 270 -15.97 7.46 -4.54
CA ASP A 270 -16.54 7.14 -3.22
C ASP A 270 -15.44 7.19 -2.12
N ILE A 271 -14.72 8.32 -2.08
CA ILE A 271 -13.51 8.56 -1.30
C ILE A 271 -13.80 8.45 0.20
N PRO A 272 -14.81 9.09 0.81
CA PRO A 272 -14.82 9.28 2.27
C PRO A 272 -14.78 7.99 3.11
N ASN A 273 -15.41 6.91 2.65
CA ASN A 273 -15.48 5.66 3.42
C ASN A 273 -14.15 4.87 3.40
N ALA A 274 -13.33 5.05 2.37
CA ALA A 274 -12.07 4.31 2.24
C ALA A 274 -10.95 4.87 3.14
N TYR A 275 -11.13 6.05 3.75
CA TYR A 275 -10.10 6.80 4.49
C TYR A 275 -10.41 6.85 5.98
N GLU A 276 -11.45 6.16 6.46
CA GLU A 276 -11.86 6.17 7.88
C GLU A 276 -10.69 5.81 8.81
N ASP A 277 -9.88 4.81 8.42
CA ASP A 277 -8.72 4.37 9.19
C ASP A 277 -7.60 5.43 9.27
N LEU A 278 -7.51 6.30 8.27
CA LEU A 278 -6.49 7.37 8.19
C LEU A 278 -6.95 8.67 8.86
N LEU A 279 -8.23 8.99 8.76
CA LEU A 279 -8.81 10.24 9.28
C LEU A 279 -9.08 10.18 10.78
N GLY A 280 -9.37 9.00 11.33
CA GLY A 280 -9.80 8.87 12.72
C GLY A 280 -11.11 9.65 12.97
N ASP A 281 -11.08 10.59 13.92
CA ASP A 281 -12.24 11.41 14.28
C ASP A 281 -12.36 12.71 13.45
N GLU A 282 -11.43 12.97 12.53
CA GLU A 282 -11.43 14.21 11.75
C GLU A 282 -12.56 14.22 10.70
N PRO A 283 -13.39 15.28 10.66
CA PRO A 283 -14.46 15.39 9.69
C PRO A 283 -13.94 15.81 8.31
N VAL A 284 -14.55 15.25 7.26
CA VAL A 284 -14.44 15.70 5.87
C VAL A 284 -15.77 16.39 5.53
N GLU A 285 -15.74 17.66 5.16
CA GLU A 285 -16.91 18.47 4.80
C GLU A 285 -17.45 18.06 3.41
N GLY A 286 -18.09 16.89 3.37
CA GLY A 286 -18.74 16.32 2.17
C GLY A 286 -19.63 15.10 2.45
N ARG A 287 -19.73 14.66 3.72
CA ARG A 287 -20.68 13.64 4.18
C ARG A 287 -22.11 14.21 4.23
N THR A 288 -22.78 14.36 3.09
CA THR A 288 -24.24 14.55 3.04
C THR A 288 -24.88 13.62 2.04
#